data_AF-L9YRQ2-F1
#
_entry.id   AF-L9YRQ2-F1
#
_cell.length_a   1.000
_cell.length_b   1.000
_cell.length_c   1.000
_cell.angle_alpha   90.00
_cell.angle_beta   90.00
_cell.angle_gamma   90.00
#
_symmetry.space_group_name_H-M   'P 1'
#
loop_
_entity.id
_entity.type
_entity.pdbx_description
1 polymer ?
#
loop_
_entity_poly.entity_id
_entity_poly.type
_entity_poly.pdbx_seq_one_letter_code
_entity_poly.pdbx_strand_id
1 'polypeptide(L)'
;MNETERAIVALREENLAVRGLVANKLTPSPDPDETGRGGRYLRERVETEATRLETIRSEFDPPLVAEIGWRSAEITGDLLADVADELDIETAAEQPTHV
;
A
#
# COMPACT_ATOMS: atom_id res chain seq x y z
N MET A 1 6.85 6.88 -8.76
CA MET A 1 7.39 5.75 -7.99
C MET A 1 8.81 6.03 -7.50
N ASN A 2 9.53 6.93 -8.15
CA ASN A 2 10.92 7.28 -7.85
C ASN A 2 11.20 7.66 -6.38
N GLU A 3 10.23 8.15 -5.61
CA GLU A 3 10.45 8.47 -4.19
C GLU A 3 10.63 7.22 -3.34
N THR A 4 9.74 6.23 -3.48
CA THR A 4 9.77 5.00 -2.69
C THR A 4 11.05 4.21 -2.96
N GLU A 5 11.45 4.13 -4.23
CA GLU A 5 12.71 3.49 -4.62
C GLU A 5 13.93 4.19 -3.99
N ARG A 6 14.00 5.52 -4.07
CA ARG A 6 15.06 6.29 -3.41
C ARG A 6 15.07 6.09 -1.90
N ALA A 7 13.91 6.03 -1.26
CA ALA A 7 13.82 5.79 0.17
C ALA A 7 14.34 4.40 0.57
N ILE A 8 14.04 3.36 -0.23
CA ILE A 8 14.57 2.00 -0.02
C ILE A 8 16.10 2.00 -0.12
N VAL A 9 16.66 2.66 -1.14
CA VAL A 9 18.11 2.77 -1.33
C VAL A 9 18.76 3.49 -0.14
N ALA A 10 18.19 4.63 0.27
CA ALA A 10 18.72 5.39 1.40
C ALA A 10 18.69 4.60 2.72
N LEU A 11 17.61 3.84 2.99
CA LEU A 11 17.55 2.97 4.16
C LEU A 11 18.61 1.85 4.10
N ARG A 12 18.82 1.27 2.92
CA ARG A 12 19.83 0.22 2.70
C ARG A 12 21.25 0.75 2.93
N GLU A 13 21.55 1.98 2.53
CA GLU A 13 22.84 2.65 2.78
C GLU A 13 23.12 2.79 4.28
N GLU A 14 22.08 2.98 5.09
CA GLU A 14 22.14 3.03 6.55
C GLU A 14 22.05 1.64 7.22
N ASN A 15 22.16 0.55 6.45
CA ASN A 15 21.98 -0.84 6.91
C ASN A 15 20.60 -1.14 7.53
N LEU A 16 19.56 -0.40 7.13
CA LEU A 16 18.18 -0.64 7.53
C LEU A 16 17.44 -1.40 6.42
N ALA A 17 16.98 -2.60 6.74
CA ALA A 17 16.22 -3.43 5.81
C ALA A 17 14.76 -2.96 5.74
N VAL A 18 14.21 -2.92 4.52
CA VAL A 18 12.77 -2.71 4.29
C VAL A 18 12.11 -4.08 4.13
N ARG A 19 11.28 -4.46 5.10
CA ARG A 19 10.61 -5.78 5.12
C ARG A 19 9.43 -5.87 4.15
N GLY A 20 8.84 -4.74 3.77
CA GLY A 20 7.71 -4.70 2.85
C GLY A 20 7.22 -3.28 2.55
N LEU A 21 6.32 -3.20 1.58
CA LEU A 21 5.68 -1.97 1.10
C LEU A 21 4.17 -2.05 1.27
N VAL A 22 3.55 -0.90 1.55
CA VAL A 22 2.09 -0.78 1.62
C VAL A 22 1.65 0.20 0.54
N ALA A 23 0.74 -0.23 -0.33
CA ALA A 23 0.05 0.65 -1.26
C ALA A 23 -1.19 1.22 -0.57
N ASN A 24 -1.12 2.48 -0.15
CA ASN A 24 -2.18 3.14 0.60
C ASN A 24 -3.09 3.98 -0.30
N LYS A 25 -4.37 4.10 0.10
CA LYS A 25 -5.41 4.92 -0.54
C LYS A 25 -5.70 4.54 -1.99
N LEU A 26 -5.79 3.25 -2.28
CA LEU A 26 -6.18 2.78 -3.61
C LEU A 26 -7.57 3.30 -3.98
N THR A 27 -7.68 3.76 -5.23
CA THR A 27 -8.90 4.33 -5.77
C THR A 27 -9.96 3.23 -5.89
N PRO A 28 -11.19 3.45 -5.39
CA PRO A 28 -12.27 2.49 -5.59
C PRO A 28 -12.64 2.44 -7.08
N SER A 29 -12.97 1.24 -7.56
CA SER A 29 -13.49 1.08 -8.91
C SER A 29 -14.87 1.72 -9.02
N PRO A 30 -15.18 2.41 -10.13
CA PRO A 30 -16.52 2.90 -10.38
C PRO A 30 -17.48 1.73 -10.65
N ASP A 31 -18.79 2.00 -10.58
CA ASP A 31 -19.77 1.00 -10.99
C ASP A 31 -19.58 0.61 -12.48
N PRO A 32 -19.82 -0.66 -12.86
CA PRO A 32 -19.55 -1.14 -14.22
C PRO A 32 -20.29 -0.36 -15.31
N ASP A 33 -21.49 0.12 -15.01
CA ASP A 33 -22.39 0.88 -15.88
C ASP A 33 -22.21 2.40 -15.77
N GLU A 34 -21.34 2.88 -14.87
CA GLU A 34 -21.09 4.31 -14.74
C GLU A 34 -20.26 4.84 -15.92
N THR A 35 -20.92 5.55 -16.82
CA THR A 35 -20.32 6.18 -18.01
C THR A 35 -20.15 7.69 -17.87
N GLY A 36 -20.43 8.24 -16.68
CA GLY A 36 -20.27 9.66 -16.37
C GLY A 36 -18.81 10.12 -16.35
N ARG A 37 -18.59 11.43 -16.14
CA ARG A 37 -17.23 11.98 -16.02
C ARG A 37 -16.46 11.37 -14.83
N GLY A 38 -17.15 11.18 -13.71
CA GLY A 38 -16.61 10.56 -12.50
C GLY A 38 -16.19 9.11 -12.75
N GLY A 39 -17.11 8.27 -13.22
CA GLY A 39 -16.83 6.89 -13.61
C GLY A 39 -15.66 6.74 -14.59
N ARG A 40 -15.58 7.58 -15.64
CA ARG A 40 -14.42 7.56 -16.55
C ARG A 40 -13.11 7.93 -15.86
N TYR A 41 -13.10 8.99 -15.07
CA TYR A 41 -11.91 9.40 -14.32
C TYR A 41 -11.42 8.32 -13.35
N LEU A 42 -12.33 7.72 -12.58
CA LEU A 42 -11.99 6.65 -11.64
C LEU A 42 -11.42 5.43 -12.37
N ARG A 43 -11.99 5.07 -13.52
CA ARG A 43 -11.49 3.95 -14.33
C ARG A 43 -10.05 4.18 -14.81
N GLU A 44 -9.78 5.34 -15.42
CA GLU A 44 -8.43 5.72 -15.84
C GLU A 44 -7.45 5.73 -14.65
N ARG A 45 -7.93 6.20 -13.49
CA ARG A 45 -7.12 6.26 -12.27
C ARG A 45 -6.78 4.88 -11.73
N VAL A 46 -7.74 3.96 -11.69
CA VAL A 46 -7.57 2.56 -11.28
C VAL A 46 -6.63 1.82 -12.24
N GLU A 47 -6.78 1.99 -13.55
CA GLU A 47 -5.87 1.40 -14.55
C GLU A 47 -4.42 1.86 -14.37
N THR A 48 -4.24 3.15 -14.09
CA THR A 48 -2.92 3.72 -13.78
C THR A 48 -2.34 3.14 -12.48
N GLU A 49 -3.17 2.96 -11.46
CA GLU A 49 -2.75 2.37 -10.19
C GLU A 49 -2.40 0.89 -10.33
N ALA A 50 -3.19 0.12 -11.07
CA ALA A 50 -2.91 -1.28 -11.36
C ALA A 50 -1.55 -1.45 -12.06
N THR A 51 -1.25 -0.60 -13.05
CA THR A 51 0.07 -0.59 -13.71
C THR A 51 1.19 -0.31 -12.71
N ARG A 52 1.02 0.64 -11.78
CA ARG A 52 2.03 0.95 -10.76
C ARG A 52 2.19 -0.19 -9.75
N LEU A 53 1.10 -0.83 -9.35
CA LEU A 53 1.16 -1.99 -8.44
C LEU A 53 1.92 -3.15 -9.09
N GLU A 54 1.70 -3.39 -10.38
CA GLU A 54 2.45 -4.38 -11.13
C GLU A 54 3.95 -4.06 -11.16
N THR A 55 4.32 -2.81 -11.39
CA THR A 55 5.72 -2.37 -11.30
C THR A 55 6.31 -2.61 -9.90
N ILE A 56 5.59 -2.32 -8.81
CA ILE A 56 6.06 -2.66 -7.46
C ILE A 56 6.31 -4.15 -7.32
N ARG A 57 5.33 -4.98 -7.70
CA ARG A 57 5.43 -6.43 -7.52
C ARG A 57 6.55 -7.07 -8.36
N SER A 58 6.86 -6.49 -9.51
CA SER A 58 7.84 -7.05 -10.46
C SER A 58 9.25 -6.50 -10.32
N GLU A 59 9.41 -5.23 -9.93
CA GLU A 59 10.70 -4.54 -9.97
C GLU A 59 11.31 -4.25 -8.58
N PHE A 60 10.51 -4.24 -7.51
CA PHE A 60 11.00 -3.86 -6.19
C PHE A 60 11.41 -5.11 -5.39
N ASP A 61 12.57 -5.04 -4.71
CA ASP A 61 13.01 -6.14 -3.84
C ASP A 61 12.08 -6.36 -2.64
N PRO A 62 11.60 -5.33 -1.91
CA PRO A 62 10.69 -5.55 -0.80
C PRO A 62 9.29 -5.94 -1.29
N PRO A 63 8.64 -6.94 -0.69
CA PRO A 63 7.32 -7.39 -1.11
C PRO A 63 6.25 -6.33 -0.83
N LEU A 64 5.21 -6.28 -1.66
CA LEU A 64 3.97 -5.58 -1.33
C LEU A 64 3.20 -6.42 -0.30
N VAL A 65 3.07 -5.91 0.93
CA VAL A 65 2.45 -6.63 2.06
C VAL A 65 1.00 -6.21 2.31
N ALA A 66 0.56 -5.09 1.74
CA ALA A 66 -0.83 -4.66 1.84
C ALA A 66 -1.23 -3.66 0.75
N GLU A 67 -2.51 -3.69 0.45
CA GLU A 67 -3.21 -2.81 -0.50
C GLU A 67 -4.44 -2.23 0.20
N ILE A 68 -4.28 -1.02 0.74
CA ILE A 68 -5.32 -0.37 1.55
C ILE A 68 -6.14 0.55 0.66
N GLY A 69 -7.44 0.28 0.59
CA GLY A 69 -8.39 1.08 -0.16
C GLY A 69 -8.64 2.47 0.45
N TRP A 70 -9.17 3.38 -0.35
CA TRP A 70 -9.65 4.67 0.13
C TRP A 70 -10.77 4.53 1.19
N ARG A 71 -10.85 5.49 2.12
CA ARG A 71 -11.92 5.62 3.12
C ARG A 71 -12.44 7.05 3.11
N SER A 72 -13.76 7.21 3.28
CA SER A 72 -14.44 8.51 3.32
C SER A 72 -14.30 9.25 4.65
N ALA A 73 -13.93 8.52 5.70
CA ALA A 73 -13.76 9.02 7.05
C ALA A 73 -12.30 8.89 7.52
N GLU A 74 -11.97 9.62 8.58
CA GLU A 74 -10.69 9.48 9.26
C GLU A 74 -10.58 8.11 9.93
N ILE A 75 -9.42 7.47 9.79
CA ILE A 75 -9.17 6.12 10.30
C ILE A 75 -8.84 6.22 11.79
N THR A 76 -9.84 5.99 12.63
CA THR A 76 -9.75 6.01 14.10
C THR A 76 -10.68 4.97 14.73
N GLY A 77 -10.46 4.62 16.00
CA GLY A 77 -11.33 3.70 16.73
C GLY A 77 -11.45 2.35 16.02
N ASP A 78 -12.68 1.86 15.87
CA ASP A 78 -12.97 0.58 15.22
C ASP A 78 -12.49 0.55 13.76
N LEU A 79 -12.56 1.68 13.04
CA LEU A 79 -12.07 1.75 11.66
C LEU A 79 -10.53 1.58 11.58
N LEU A 80 -9.80 1.96 12.63
CA LEU A 80 -8.36 1.68 12.69
C LEU A 80 -8.10 0.19 12.86
N ALA A 81 -8.91 -0.52 13.67
CA ALA A 81 -8.78 -1.96 13.81
C ALA A 81 -9.07 -2.67 12.47
N ASP A 82 -10.14 -2.28 11.78
CA ASP A 82 -10.48 -2.83 10.46
C ASP A 82 -9.35 -2.66 9.45
N VAL A 83 -8.74 -1.47 9.38
CA VAL A 83 -7.61 -1.21 8.47
C VAL A 83 -6.34 -1.93 8.91
N ALA A 84 -6.13 -2.13 10.20
CA ALA A 84 -4.98 -2.89 10.70
C ALA A 84 -5.08 -4.37 10.31
N ASP A 85 -6.29 -4.95 10.29
CA ASP A 85 -6.53 -6.33 9.87
C ASP A 85 -6.28 -6.56 8.37
N GLU A 86 -6.23 -5.49 7.55
CA GLU A 86 -5.84 -5.55 6.14
C GLU A 86 -4.31 -5.69 5.94
N LEU A 87 -3.49 -5.51 7.00
CA LEU A 87 -2.04 -5.64 6.92
C LEU A 87 -1.59 -7.09 7.15
N ASP A 88 -1.08 -7.76 6.11
CA ASP A 88 -0.52 -9.11 6.21
C ASP A 88 0.94 -9.07 6.71
N ILE A 89 1.10 -8.64 7.96
CA ILE A 89 2.41 -8.58 8.63
C ILE A 89 2.36 -9.18 10.02
N GLU A 90 3.47 -9.78 10.42
CA GLU A 90 3.71 -10.16 11.80
C GLU A 90 3.79 -8.91 12.68
N THR A 91 2.95 -8.85 13.71
CA THR A 91 2.93 -7.77 14.71
C THR A 91 3.51 -8.19 16.06
N ALA A 92 3.78 -9.49 16.25
CA ALA A 92 4.44 -9.99 17.44
C ALA A 92 5.90 -9.51 17.43
N ALA A 93 6.32 -8.84 18.49
CA ALA A 93 7.74 -8.57 18.68
C ALA A 93 8.39 -9.79 19.34
N GLU A 94 9.50 -10.27 18.76
CA GLU A 94 10.38 -11.18 19.49
C GLU A 94 10.85 -10.49 20.78
N GLN A 95 10.66 -11.17 21.91
CA GLN A 95 11.13 -10.65 23.18
C GLN A 95 12.67 -10.54 23.13
N PRO A 96 13.25 -9.41 23.56
CA PRO A 96 14.69 -9.26 23.55
C PRO A 96 15.32 -10.39 24.38
N THR A 97 16.13 -11.20 23.71
CA THR A 97 16.93 -12.22 24.40
C THR A 97 18.11 -11.50 25.04
N HIS A 98 17.99 -11.19 26.32
CA HIS A 98 19.13 -10.71 27.10
C HIS A 98 20.08 -11.90 27.34
N VAL A 99 21.28 -11.83 26.76
CA VAL A 99 22.41 -12.73 27.03
C VAL A 99 23.34 -12.08 28.05
#